data_AF-A0A932ZR29-F1
#
_entry.id   AF-A0A932ZR29-F1
#
_cell.length_a   1.000
_cell.length_b   1.000
_cell.length_c   1.000
_cell.angle_alpha   90.00
_cell.angle_beta   90.00
_cell.angle_gamma   90.00
#
_symmetry.space_group_name_H-M   'P 1'
#
loop_
_entity.id
_entity.type
_entity.pdbx_description
1 polymer ?
#
loop_
_entity_poly.entity_id
_entity_poly.type
_entity_poly.pdbx_seq_one_letter_code
_entity_poly.pdbx_strand_id
1 'polypeptide(L)'
;MPRDRGVEPGRRARAVRGGLSRRLRHDPEEPLRGGRGIGGGVVHARVEDPQAIPRGEASWDEVLFDPPFAWCGSTEGRTIISEALQRVAQVGVLAAEGRVWLRVERRSGLRPEVPGLVLGDERSYGDSLVLRYERGAA
;
A
#
# COMPACT_ATOMS: atom_id res chain seq x y z
N MET A 1 50.89 9.29 33.33
CA MET A 1 50.08 8.93 34.52
C MET A 1 48.65 8.59 34.06
N PRO A 2 47.96 7.66 34.74
CA PRO A 2 47.03 6.67 34.15
C PRO A 2 45.57 6.72 34.68
N ARG A 3 44.67 5.93 34.02
CA ARG A 3 43.41 5.27 34.50
C ARG A 3 42.24 6.19 34.93
N ASP A 4 40.95 5.87 34.78
CA ASP A 4 40.11 4.65 34.93
C ASP A 4 38.91 4.67 33.93
N ARG A 5 38.45 3.59 33.26
CA ARG A 5 37.67 2.38 33.67
C ARG A 5 36.24 2.61 34.21
N GLY A 6 35.28 1.97 33.52
CA GLY A 6 33.97 1.49 34.02
C GLY A 6 32.80 2.45 33.75
N VAL A 7 31.57 2.06 33.36
CA VAL A 7 30.82 0.79 33.51
C VAL A 7 29.60 0.85 32.54
N GLU A 8 29.36 -0.20 31.73
CA GLU A 8 27.99 -0.66 31.38
C GLU A 8 27.58 -1.71 32.44
N PRO A 9 26.30 -1.93 32.85
CA PRO A 9 25.16 -2.23 31.94
C PRO A 9 23.74 -1.84 32.45
N GLY A 10 22.69 -1.89 31.61
CA GLY A 10 21.34 -1.56 32.13
C GLY A 10 20.09 -1.69 31.24
N ARG A 11 19.89 -2.86 30.60
CA ARG A 11 18.58 -3.49 30.32
C ARG A 11 17.46 -2.74 29.55
N ARG A 12 17.16 -3.36 28.39
CA ARG A 12 15.84 -3.82 27.90
C ARG A 12 14.89 -2.78 27.28
N ALA A 13 14.87 -2.78 25.95
CA ALA A 13 13.62 -2.88 25.20
C ALA A 13 13.70 -4.14 24.32
N ARG A 14 12.85 -5.12 24.62
CA ARG A 14 12.63 -6.34 23.85
C ARG A 14 11.21 -6.24 23.31
N ALA A 15 11.05 -6.06 22.00
CA ALA A 15 9.78 -6.07 21.27
C ALA A 15 10.14 -5.73 19.80
N VAL A 16 9.77 -6.45 18.74
CA VAL A 16 8.98 -7.67 18.54
C VAL A 16 9.56 -8.33 17.27
N ARG A 17 9.76 -9.64 17.28
CA ARG A 17 9.89 -10.43 16.05
C ARG A 17 8.59 -10.29 15.26
N GLY A 18 8.61 -9.54 14.17
CA GLY A 18 7.44 -9.36 13.31
C GLY A 18 7.87 -9.24 11.87
N GLY A 19 7.74 -10.36 11.14
CA GLY A 19 7.59 -10.43 9.69
C GLY A 19 8.72 -9.84 8.84
N LEU A 20 9.46 -10.74 8.18
CA LEU A 20 10.24 -10.40 6.99
C LEU A 20 9.41 -9.52 6.05
N SER A 21 9.74 -8.23 5.96
CA SER A 21 9.40 -7.43 4.79
C SER A 21 10.11 -8.07 3.59
N ARG A 22 9.43 -8.97 2.88
CA ARG A 22 9.87 -9.38 1.55
C ARG A 22 9.79 -8.14 0.67
N ARG A 23 10.91 -7.44 0.52
CA ARG A 23 11.12 -6.52 -0.60
C ARG A 23 11.08 -7.40 -1.85
N LEU A 24 9.98 -7.34 -2.60
CA LEU A 24 10.01 -7.80 -3.99
C LEU A 24 10.84 -6.77 -4.77
N ARG A 25 12.16 -6.92 -4.73
CA ARG A 25 12.96 -6.70 -5.94
C ARG A 25 12.77 -7.99 -6.72
N HIS A 26 11.99 -7.98 -7.79
CA HIS A 26 11.83 -9.18 -8.59
C HIS A 26 12.33 -8.98 -10.02
N ASP A 27 13.22 -9.91 -10.38
CA ASP A 27 13.63 -10.29 -11.72
C ASP A 27 12.41 -10.65 -12.60
N PRO A 28 12.39 -10.28 -13.88
CA PRO A 28 11.23 -10.44 -14.76
C PRO A 28 10.88 -11.89 -15.18
N GLU A 29 11.49 -12.93 -14.60
CA GLU A 29 11.36 -14.32 -15.11
C GLU A 29 10.76 -15.39 -14.15
N GLU A 30 10.16 -15.04 -13.01
CA GLU A 30 9.39 -16.03 -12.22
C GLU A 30 7.88 -15.74 -12.15
N PRO A 31 7.01 -16.70 -12.53
CA PRO A 31 5.58 -16.56 -12.34
C PRO A 31 5.21 -16.67 -10.85
N LEU A 32 4.51 -15.67 -10.34
CA LEU A 32 3.96 -15.63 -8.98
C LEU A 32 3.01 -16.82 -8.76
N ARG A 33 3.49 -17.89 -8.11
CA ARG A 33 2.62 -18.99 -7.67
C ARG A 33 1.74 -18.51 -6.51
N GLY A 34 0.42 -18.55 -6.73
CA GLY A 34 -0.59 -18.39 -5.69
C GLY A 34 -0.39 -19.44 -4.59
N GLY A 35 0.09 -18.99 -3.44
CA GLY A 35 0.24 -19.83 -2.26
C GLY A 35 -1.08 -19.97 -1.53
N ARG A 36 -1.73 -21.14 -1.61
CA ARG A 36 -2.65 -21.60 -0.56
C ARG A 36 -1.82 -21.80 0.71
N GLY A 37 -2.00 -20.93 1.70
CA GLY A 37 -1.33 -21.01 2.99
C GLY A 37 -2.25 -20.58 4.12
N ILE A 38 -2.64 -21.56 4.94
CA ILE A 38 -3.43 -21.39 6.16
C ILE A 38 -2.53 -20.66 7.18
N GLY A 39 -2.82 -19.40 7.43
CA GLY A 39 -2.15 -18.55 8.41
C GLY A 39 -2.64 -17.12 8.23
N GLY A 40 -3.26 -16.53 9.25
CA GLY A 40 -3.87 -15.19 9.21
C GLY A 40 -2.84 -14.06 9.08
N GLY A 41 -2.13 -14.04 7.95
CA GLY A 41 -1.26 -12.95 7.53
C GLY A 41 -2.03 -12.05 6.59
N VAL A 42 -2.12 -10.77 6.97
CA VAL A 42 -2.68 -9.72 6.11
C VAL A 42 -1.84 -9.65 4.84
N VAL A 43 -2.47 -9.79 3.68
CA VAL A 43 -1.76 -9.70 2.39
C VAL A 43 -1.81 -8.26 1.91
N HIS A 44 -0.63 -7.64 1.83
CA HIS A 44 -0.48 -6.26 1.36
C HIS A 44 0.08 -6.22 -0.06
N ALA A 45 -0.43 -5.31 -0.88
CA ALA A 45 0.18 -4.93 -2.15
C ALA A 45 0.68 -3.48 -2.08
N ARG A 46 1.87 -3.21 -2.63
CA ARG A 46 2.35 -1.85 -2.92
C ARG A 46 2.41 -1.70 -4.42
N VAL A 47 1.72 -0.69 -4.95
CA VAL A 47 1.62 -0.47 -6.39
C VAL A 47 2.36 0.83 -6.72
N GLU A 48 3.47 0.70 -7.46
CA GLU A 48 4.21 1.82 -8.04
C GLU A 48 3.94 1.92 -9.55
N ASP A 49 3.67 0.78 -10.18
CA ASP A 49 3.19 0.67 -11.56
C ASP A 49 1.76 0.08 -11.58
N PRO A 50 0.74 0.85 -11.97
CA PRO A 50 -0.63 0.39 -12.17
C PRO A 50 -0.80 -0.79 -13.13
N GLN A 51 0.15 -0.99 -14.04
CA GLN A 51 0.14 -2.12 -14.98
C GLN A 51 0.62 -3.42 -14.35
N ALA A 52 1.30 -3.35 -13.20
CA ALA A 52 1.75 -4.51 -12.46
C ALA A 52 0.65 -5.17 -11.60
N ILE A 53 -0.54 -4.58 -11.50
CA ILE A 53 -1.66 -5.16 -10.73
C ILE A 53 -2.13 -6.46 -11.43
N PRO A 54 -1.95 -7.63 -10.78
CA PRO A 54 -2.37 -8.91 -11.34
C PRO A 54 -3.85 -8.94 -11.71
N ARG A 55 -4.17 -9.58 -12.85
CA ARG A 55 -5.54 -9.98 -13.19
C ARG A 55 -5.80 -11.38 -12.62
N GLY A 56 -6.59 -11.53 -11.57
CA GLY A 56 -6.93 -12.85 -11.01
C GLY A 56 -7.34 -12.86 -9.53
N GLU A 57 -7.54 -14.06 -8.98
CA GLU A 57 -8.04 -14.38 -7.62
C GLU A 57 -7.07 -14.03 -6.47
N ALA A 58 -6.31 -12.95 -6.57
CA ALA A 58 -5.48 -12.49 -5.45
C ALA A 58 -6.30 -11.52 -4.60
N SER A 59 -6.88 -11.98 -3.48
CA SER A 59 -7.59 -11.08 -2.56
C SER A 59 -6.62 -10.41 -1.59
N TRP A 60 -6.33 -9.13 -1.80
CA TRP A 60 -5.57 -8.32 -0.84
C TRP A 60 -6.50 -7.70 0.20
N ASP A 61 -6.08 -7.74 1.46
CA ASP A 61 -6.77 -7.03 2.54
C ASP A 61 -6.45 -5.53 2.46
N GLU A 62 -5.24 -5.18 2.05
CA GLU A 62 -4.81 -3.79 1.90
C GLU A 62 -3.96 -3.57 0.65
N VAL A 63 -4.28 -2.50 -0.08
CA VAL A 63 -3.50 -2.02 -1.20
C VAL A 63 -3.00 -0.61 -0.89
N LEU A 64 -1.69 -0.42 -0.94
CA LEU A 64 -1.02 0.87 -0.76
C LEU A 64 -0.66 1.42 -2.14
N PHE A 65 -1.22 2.57 -2.48
CA PHE A 65 -0.97 3.28 -3.73
C PHE A 65 -0.34 4.64 -3.46
N ASP A 66 0.89 4.81 -3.93
CA ASP A 66 1.74 5.96 -3.65
C ASP A 66 2.36 6.49 -4.95
N PRO A 67 1.54 7.09 -5.83
CA PRO A 67 2.00 7.61 -7.11
C PRO A 67 2.97 8.80 -6.91
N PRO A 68 3.85 9.06 -7.90
CA PRO A 68 4.65 10.28 -7.92
C PRO A 68 3.77 11.54 -7.85
N PHE A 69 4.13 12.53 -7.04
CA PHE A 69 3.32 13.76 -6.88
C PHE A 69 3.11 14.53 -8.19
N ALA A 70 4.09 14.48 -9.11
CA ALA A 70 3.96 15.08 -10.44
C ALA A 70 2.72 14.58 -11.21
N TRP A 71 2.26 13.34 -10.95
CA TRP A 71 1.05 12.78 -11.57
C TRP A 71 -0.24 13.39 -11.02
N CYS A 72 -0.22 13.90 -9.78
CA CYS A 72 -1.40 14.52 -9.17
C CYS A 72 -1.76 15.86 -9.85
N GLY A 73 -0.78 16.53 -10.47
CA GLY A 73 -0.95 17.80 -11.16
C GLY A 73 -1.27 17.70 -12.64
N SER A 74 -1.02 16.55 -13.29
CA SER A 74 -1.23 16.37 -14.73
C SER A 74 -2.51 15.58 -15.04
N THR A 75 -3.16 15.90 -16.16
CA THR A 75 -4.34 15.14 -16.63
C THR A 75 -3.99 13.67 -16.85
N GLU A 76 -2.88 13.39 -17.52
CA GLU A 76 -2.40 12.02 -17.78
C GLU A 76 -2.15 11.25 -16.48
N GLY A 77 -1.47 11.86 -15.51
CA GLY A 77 -1.18 11.22 -14.22
C GLY A 77 -2.45 10.91 -13.42
N ARG A 78 -3.43 11.81 -13.43
CA ARG A 78 -4.74 11.59 -12.80
C ARG A 78 -5.51 10.43 -13.45
N THR A 79 -5.43 10.31 -14.78
CA THR A 79 -6.01 9.18 -15.52
C THR A 79 -5.36 7.88 -15.10
N ILE A 80 -4.02 7.82 -15.09
CA ILE A 80 -3.25 6.64 -14.67
C ILE A 80 -3.63 6.22 -13.24
N ILE A 81 -3.73 7.17 -12.31
CA ILE A 81 -4.14 6.91 -10.92
C ILE A 81 -5.55 6.32 -10.87
N SER A 82 -6.49 6.90 -11.63
CA SER A 82 -7.89 6.45 -11.64
C SER A 82 -8.03 5.05 -12.24
N GLU A 83 -7.33 4.75 -13.33
CA GLU A 83 -7.29 3.43 -13.94
C GLU A 83 -6.68 2.37 -13.00
N ALA A 84 -5.63 2.74 -12.26
CA ALA A 84 -5.02 1.88 -11.25
C ALA A 84 -6.04 1.48 -10.18
N LEU A 85 -6.73 2.47 -9.61
CA LEU A 85 -7.75 2.24 -8.59
C LEU A 85 -8.93 1.45 -9.13
N GLN A 86 -9.35 1.70 -10.38
CA GLN A 86 -10.39 0.90 -11.05
C GLN A 86 -9.98 -0.56 -11.16
N ARG A 87 -8.72 -0.86 -11.49
CA ARG A 87 -8.22 -2.24 -11.48
C ARG A 87 -8.23 -2.86 -10.08
N VAL A 88 -7.93 -2.08 -9.04
CA VAL A 88 -8.04 -2.54 -7.65
C VAL A 88 -9.49 -2.81 -7.25
N ALA A 89 -10.43 -2.01 -7.75
CA ALA A 89 -11.86 -2.16 -7.50
C ALA A 89 -12.47 -3.41 -8.19
N GLN A 90 -11.77 -4.00 -9.17
CA GLN A 90 -12.27 -5.18 -9.87
C GLN A 90 -12.41 -6.38 -8.93
N VAL A 91 -13.49 -7.13 -9.11
CA VAL A 91 -13.80 -8.31 -8.32
C VAL A 91 -12.65 -9.32 -8.43
N GLY A 92 -12.10 -9.70 -7.27
CA GLY A 92 -11.04 -10.71 -7.16
C GLY A 92 -9.68 -10.15 -6.75
N VAL A 93 -9.49 -8.83 -6.86
CA VAL A 93 -8.25 -8.12 -6.45
C VAL A 93 -8.29 -7.69 -4.98
N LEU A 94 -9.41 -7.13 -4.53
CA LEU A 94 -9.58 -6.71 -3.15
C LEU A 94 -10.44 -7.74 -2.38
N ALA A 95 -10.05 -8.08 -1.16
CA ALA A 95 -10.86 -8.86 -0.25
C ALA A 95 -12.22 -8.18 0.01
N ALA A 96 -13.19 -8.92 0.56
CA ALA A 96 -14.54 -8.40 0.81
C ALA A 96 -14.52 -7.14 1.72
N GLU A 97 -13.66 -7.15 2.74
CA GLU A 97 -13.44 -6.02 3.66
C GLU A 97 -12.14 -5.26 3.37
N GLY A 98 -11.58 -5.47 2.17
CA GLY A 98 -10.29 -4.91 1.84
C GLY A 98 -10.33 -3.39 1.65
N ARG A 99 -9.17 -2.77 1.79
CA ARG A 99 -8.99 -1.32 1.80
C ARG A 99 -7.93 -0.88 0.81
N VAL A 100 -8.10 0.32 0.27
CA VAL A 100 -7.09 0.98 -0.56
C VAL A 100 -6.66 2.27 0.12
N TRP A 101 -5.37 2.44 0.28
CA TRP A 101 -4.75 3.64 0.80
C TRP A 101 -4.08 4.38 -0.34
N LEU A 102 -4.54 5.58 -0.64
CA LEU A 102 -3.97 6.44 -1.67
C LEU A 102 -3.27 7.63 -1.00
N ARG A 103 -1.98 7.83 -1.29
CA ARG A 103 -1.25 9.06 -0.93
C ARG A 103 -1.09 9.95 -2.15
N VAL A 104 -1.53 11.19 -2.05
CA VAL A 104 -1.41 12.21 -3.12
C VAL A 104 -0.93 13.54 -2.56
N GLU A 105 -0.57 14.46 -3.44
CA GLU A 105 -0.26 15.83 -3.05
C GLU A 105 -1.55 16.57 -2.63
N ARG A 106 -1.56 17.14 -1.42
CA ARG A 106 -2.73 17.83 -0.84
C ARG A 106 -3.24 18.98 -1.70
N ARG A 107 -2.33 19.72 -2.33
CA ARG A 107 -2.66 20.89 -3.17
C ARG A 107 -3.34 20.51 -4.48
N SER A 108 -3.21 19.25 -4.92
CA SER A 108 -3.83 18.78 -6.16
C SER A 108 -5.35 18.71 -6.08
N GLY A 109 -5.91 18.58 -4.86
CA GLY A 109 -7.33 18.31 -4.64
C GLY A 109 -7.81 16.96 -5.19
N LEU A 110 -6.90 16.07 -5.57
CA LEU A 110 -7.22 14.81 -6.22
C LEU A 110 -7.95 13.86 -5.26
N ARG A 111 -9.21 13.57 -5.57
CA ARG A 111 -10.06 12.58 -4.90
C ARG A 111 -10.75 11.72 -5.97
N PRO A 112 -10.10 10.66 -6.47
CA PRO A 112 -10.68 9.86 -7.55
C PRO A 112 -12.01 9.24 -7.13
N GLU A 113 -13.02 9.39 -7.97
CA GLU A 113 -14.28 8.66 -7.87
C GLU A 113 -14.15 7.38 -8.69
N VAL A 114 -14.24 6.24 -8.01
CA VAL A 114 -13.97 4.93 -8.63
C VAL A 114 -15.13 4.00 -8.31
N PRO A 115 -15.88 3.51 -9.31
CA PRO A 115 -16.94 2.54 -9.09
C PRO A 115 -16.44 1.31 -8.32
N GLY A 116 -17.18 0.89 -7.30
CA GLY A 116 -16.79 -0.22 -6.43
C GLY A 116 -15.86 0.15 -5.26
N LEU A 117 -15.43 1.41 -5.16
CA LEU A 117 -14.70 1.95 -4.01
C LEU A 117 -15.45 3.14 -3.41
N VAL A 118 -15.52 3.19 -2.08
CA VAL A 118 -16.14 4.27 -1.32
C VAL A 118 -15.08 4.93 -0.45
N LEU A 119 -14.94 6.26 -0.53
CA LEU A 119 -14.03 7.01 0.33
C LEU A 119 -14.57 7.00 1.77
N GLY A 120 -13.82 6.38 2.68
CA GLY A 120 -14.22 6.19 4.08
C GLY A 120 -13.39 6.96 5.10
N ASP A 121 -12.18 7.41 4.77
CA ASP A 121 -11.40 8.33 5.63
C ASP A 121 -10.48 9.22 4.77
N GLU A 122 -10.21 10.43 5.24
CA GLU A 122 -9.31 11.40 4.62
C GLU A 122 -8.49 12.11 5.70
N ARG A 123 -7.16 12.12 5.53
CA ARG A 123 -6.24 12.77 6.47
C ARG A 123 -5.14 13.55 5.77
N SER A 124 -4.83 14.73 6.30
CA SER A 124 -3.76 15.60 5.79
C SER A 124 -2.51 15.52 6.66
N TYR A 125 -1.33 15.43 6.01
CA TYR A 125 -0.02 15.42 6.66
C TYR A 125 0.95 16.31 5.87
N GLY A 126 1.21 17.54 6.34
CA GLY A 126 2.04 18.50 5.60
C GLY A 126 1.49 18.77 4.20
N ASP A 127 2.27 18.47 3.15
CA ASP A 127 1.84 18.58 1.76
C ASP A 127 1.20 17.29 1.19
N SER A 128 1.02 16.25 2.02
CA SER A 128 0.36 15.00 1.62
C SER A 128 -1.11 14.94 2.06
N LEU A 129 -1.94 14.32 1.22
CA LEU A 129 -3.30 13.90 1.51
C LEU A 129 -3.36 12.37 1.41
N VAL A 130 -3.83 11.71 2.45
CA VAL A 130 -4.02 10.26 2.51
C VAL A 130 -5.51 9.97 2.50
N LEU A 131 -5.94 9.21 1.51
CA LEU A 131 -7.31 8.80 1.29
C LEU A 131 -7.43 7.30 1.55
N ARG A 132 -8.44 6.89 2.32
CA ARG A 132 -8.76 5.49 2.59
C ARG A 132 -10.07 5.14 1.90
N TYR A 133 -10.00 4.25 0.93
CA TYR A 133 -11.15 3.69 0.27
C TYR A 133 -11.46 2.31 0.82
N GLU A 134 -12.75 2.01 0.94
CA GLU A 134 -13.28 0.70 1.29
C GLU A 134 -14.02 0.14 0.07
N ARG A 135 -14.11 -1.19 -0.03
CA ARG A 135 -14.92 -1.82 -1.07
C ARG A 135 -16.38 -1.43 -0.90
N GLY A 136 -16.99 -0.87 -1.94
CA GLY A 136 -18.41 -0.57 -1.97
C GLY A 136 -19.25 -1.85 -2.13
N ALA A 137 -20.48 -1.82 -1.62
CA ALA A 137 -21.46 -2.85 -1.97
C ALA A 137 -21.74 -2.79 -3.47
N ALA A 138 -21.59 -3.92 -4.17
CA ALA A 138 -21.87 -4.08 -5.59
C ALA A 138 -23.38 -4.25 -5.83
#